data_AF-A0A377EL81-F1
#
_entry.id   AF-A0A377EL81-F1
#
_cell.length_a   1.000
_cell.length_b   1.000
_cell.length_c   1.000
_cell.angle_alpha   90.00
_cell.angle_beta   90.00
_cell.angle_gamma   90.00
#
_symmetry.space_group_name_H-M   'P 1'
#
loop_
_entity.id
_entity.type
_entity.pdbx_description
1 polymer ?
#
loop_
_entity_poly.entity_id
_entity_poly.type
_entity_poly.pdbx_seq_one_letter_code
_entity_poly.pdbx_strand_id
1 'polypeptide(L)'
;MNTYFDRMPKFKPSQEALDKRAFDEEMNKSAEQIIDLIPDLLMDILDGEAERLADLVPPAMAQPDPVTREVFDEKACRRFLAGKVANKLGRGLNWLNK
;
A
#
# COMPACT_ATOMS: atom_id res chain seq x y z
N MET A 1 -40.98 15.89 27.15
CA MET A 1 -41.16 14.45 27.44
C MET A 1 -39.78 13.84 27.61
N ASN A 2 -39.50 13.18 28.74
CA ASN A 2 -38.26 12.43 28.95
C ASN A 2 -38.56 10.94 28.72
N THR A 3 -37.84 10.28 27.83
CA THR A 3 -38.18 8.91 27.37
C THR A 3 -37.55 7.85 28.29
N TYR A 4 -38.03 6.60 28.21
CA TYR A 4 -37.46 5.47 28.97
C TYR A 4 -35.96 5.29 28.70
N PHE A 5 -35.52 5.59 27.48
CA PHE A 5 -34.11 5.56 27.08
C PHE A 5 -33.24 6.58 27.83
N ASP A 6 -33.79 7.72 28.26
CA ASP A 6 -33.05 8.75 29.01
C ASP A 6 -32.76 8.33 30.47
N ARG A 7 -33.46 7.30 30.97
CA ARG A 7 -33.33 6.75 32.33
C ARG A 7 -32.44 5.51 32.39
N MET A 8 -32.01 4.97 31.25
CA MET A 8 -31.09 3.85 31.24
C MET A 8 -29.70 4.30 31.72
N PRO A 9 -29.01 3.51 32.55
CA PRO A 9 -27.64 3.82 32.96
C PRO A 9 -26.76 3.89 31.72
N LYS A 10 -26.27 5.10 31.39
CA LYS A 10 -25.32 5.30 30.30
C LYS A 10 -24.03 4.57 30.68
N PHE A 11 -23.64 3.56 29.90
CA PHE A 11 -22.37 2.86 30.08
C PHE A 11 -21.24 3.88 29.98
N LYS A 12 -20.53 4.11 31.09
CA LYS A 12 -19.28 4.88 31.10
C LYS A 12 -18.13 3.88 31.10
N PRO A 13 -17.31 3.84 30.04
CA PRO A 13 -16.12 3.00 30.05
C PRO A 13 -15.22 3.39 31.23
N SER A 14 -14.58 2.39 31.84
CA SER A 14 -13.58 2.61 32.90
C SER A 14 -12.36 3.34 32.34
N GLN A 15 -11.58 3.99 33.21
CA GLN A 15 -10.33 4.65 32.82
C GLN A 15 -9.38 3.66 32.14
N GLU A 16 -9.27 2.44 32.66
CA GLU A 16 -8.48 1.36 32.06
C GLU A 16 -8.91 1.03 30.61
N ALA A 17 -10.22 1.07 30.31
CA ALA A 17 -10.73 0.83 28.96
C ALA A 17 -10.40 2.00 28.01
N LEU A 18 -10.38 3.24 28.52
CA LEU A 18 -9.95 4.42 27.77
C LEU A 18 -8.45 4.38 27.48
N ASP A 19 -7.64 4.01 28.47
CA ASP A 19 -6.18 3.92 28.35
C ASP A 19 -5.77 2.82 27.35
N LYS A 20 -6.40 1.63 27.42
CA LYS A 20 -6.17 0.55 26.44
C LYS A 20 -6.50 0.99 25.02
N ARG A 21 -7.64 1.67 24.85
CA ARG A 21 -8.06 2.17 23.53
C ARG A 21 -7.07 3.21 22.99
N ALA A 22 -6.62 4.15 23.82
CA ALA A 22 -5.64 5.15 23.41
C ALA A 22 -4.30 4.52 23.00
N PHE A 23 -3.86 3.49 23.73
CA PHE A 23 -2.66 2.74 23.39
C PHE A 23 -2.82 1.95 22.08
N ASP A 24 -3.94 1.25 21.89
CA ASP A 24 -4.24 0.54 20.64
C ASP A 24 -4.29 1.50 19.44
N GLU A 25 -4.84 2.71 19.61
CA GLU A 25 -4.84 3.76 18.59
C GLU A 25 -3.41 4.21 18.24
N GLU A 26 -2.53 4.44 19.22
CA GLU A 26 -1.14 4.82 18.98
C GLU A 26 -0.31 3.68 18.35
N MET A 27 -0.59 2.44 18.73
CA MET A 27 0.02 1.25 18.13
C MET A 27 -0.36 1.12 16.65
N ASN A 28 -1.64 1.31 16.31
CA ASN A 28 -2.10 1.27 14.93
C ASN A 28 -1.45 2.38 14.10
N LYS A 29 -1.40 3.60 14.63
CA LYS A 29 -0.73 4.73 13.98
C LYS A 29 0.76 4.47 13.75
N SER A 30 1.45 3.89 14.72
CA SER A 30 2.86 3.51 14.59
C SER A 30 3.05 2.46 13.50
N ALA A 31 2.14 1.48 13.42
CA ALA A 31 2.17 0.48 12.36
C ALA A 31 2.01 1.13 10.97
N GLU A 32 1.05 2.05 10.81
CA GLU A 32 0.86 2.82 9.57
C GLU A 32 2.11 3.60 9.17
N GLN A 33 2.77 4.27 10.12
CA GLN A 33 4.02 4.99 9.86
C GLN A 33 5.13 4.07 9.37
N ILE A 34 5.27 2.86 9.93
CA ILE A 34 6.26 1.87 9.46
C ILE A 34 5.95 1.45 8.03
N ILE A 35 4.68 1.22 7.72
CA ILE A 35 4.24 0.83 6.38
C ILE A 35 4.59 1.92 5.36
N ASP A 36 4.42 3.19 5.71
CA ASP A 36 4.69 4.31 4.82
C ASP A 36 6.17 4.46 4.43
N LEU A 37 7.09 3.88 5.20
CA LEU A 37 8.53 3.84 4.89
C LEU A 37 8.90 2.73 3.90
N ILE A 38 8.07 1.70 3.75
CA ILE A 38 8.37 0.53 2.90
C ILE A 38 8.61 0.92 1.43
N PRO A 39 7.81 1.79 0.79
CA PRO A 39 8.07 2.20 -0.58
C PRO A 39 9.48 2.75 -0.77
N ASP A 40 9.95 3.60 0.15
CA ASP A 40 11.25 4.24 0.05
C ASP A 40 12.39 3.23 0.20
N LEU A 41 12.22 2.22 1.06
CA LEU A 41 13.18 1.12 1.22
C LEU A 41 13.27 0.21 0.00
N LEU A 42 12.22 0.14 -0.81
CA LEU A 42 12.14 -0.75 -1.96
C LEU A 42 12.51 -0.08 -3.28
N MET A 43 12.64 1.26 -3.34
CA MET A 43 12.86 1.98 -4.60
C MET A 43 14.12 1.51 -5.33
N ASP A 44 15.28 1.52 -4.65
CA ASP A 44 16.55 1.14 -5.27
C ASP A 44 16.56 -0.33 -5.74
N ILE A 45 15.90 -1.22 -4.99
CA ILE A 45 15.77 -2.63 -5.34
C ILE A 45 14.87 -2.81 -6.56
N LEU A 46 13.75 -2.08 -6.60
CA LEU A 46 12.82 -2.12 -7.72
C LEU A 46 13.45 -1.58 -9.00
N ASP A 47 14.20 -0.49 -8.90
CA ASP A 47 14.84 0.14 -10.05
C ASP A 47 15.95 -0.77 -10.60
N GLY A 48 16.82 -1.33 -9.75
CA GLY A 48 17.87 -2.26 -10.19
C GLY A 48 17.34 -3.58 -10.78
N GLU A 49 16.28 -4.16 -10.20
CA GLU A 49 15.65 -5.35 -10.78
C GLU A 49 14.86 -5.05 -12.06
N ALA A 50 14.29 -3.84 -12.18
CA ALA A 50 13.60 -3.41 -13.40
C ALA A 50 14.57 -3.26 -14.57
N GLU A 51 15.74 -2.64 -14.35
CA GLU A 51 16.82 -2.54 -15.34
C GLU A 51 17.25 -3.94 -15.82
N ARG A 52 17.56 -4.84 -14.86
CA ARG A 52 17.94 -6.23 -15.16
C ARG A 52 16.86 -6.98 -15.94
N LEU A 53 15.58 -6.75 -15.63
CA LEU A 53 14.47 -7.40 -16.33
C LEU A 53 14.19 -6.78 -17.69
N ALA A 54 14.45 -5.48 -17.89
CA ALA A 54 14.31 -4.79 -19.17
C ALA A 54 15.22 -5.40 -20.24
N ASP A 55 16.45 -5.77 -19.89
CA ASP A 55 17.40 -6.46 -20.78
C ASP A 55 16.92 -7.85 -21.22
N LEU A 56 16.03 -8.48 -20.45
CA LEU A 56 15.49 -9.80 -20.71
C LEU A 56 14.14 -9.76 -21.44
N VAL A 57 13.63 -8.58 -21.78
CA VAL A 57 12.33 -8.42 -22.44
C VAL A 57 12.39 -9.06 -23.84
N PRO A 58 11.47 -9.99 -24.16
CA PRO A 58 11.41 -10.58 -25.49
C PRO A 58 11.13 -9.52 -26.58
N PRO A 59 11.73 -9.62 -27.78
CA PRO A 59 11.51 -8.67 -28.86
C PRO A 59 10.04 -8.50 -29.27
N ALA A 60 9.21 -9.54 -29.06
CA ALA A 60 7.77 -9.48 -29.31
C ALA A 60 7.03 -8.52 -28.37
N MET A 61 7.55 -8.27 -27.16
CA MET A 61 7.00 -7.34 -26.18
C MET A 61 7.61 -5.94 -26.29
N ALA A 62 8.80 -5.82 -26.89
CA ALA A 62 9.44 -4.55 -27.19
C ALA A 62 8.80 -3.82 -28.40
N GLN A 63 7.86 -4.44 -29.09
CA GLN A 63 7.09 -3.80 -30.16
C GLN A 63 5.99 -2.92 -29.55
N PRO A 64 5.71 -1.75 -30.15
CA PRO A 64 4.60 -0.91 -29.70
C PRO A 64 3.28 -1.67 -29.83
N ASP A 65 2.48 -1.64 -28.77
CA ASP A 65 1.16 -2.27 -28.75
C ASP A 65 0.29 -1.67 -29.88
N PRO A 66 -0.40 -2.49 -30.68
CA PRO A 66 -1.16 -2.01 -31.83
C PRO A 66 -2.35 -1.11 -31.45
N VAL A 67 -2.83 -1.17 -30.20
CA VAL A 67 -3.98 -0.42 -29.69
C VAL A 67 -3.52 0.77 -28.86
N THR A 68 -2.66 0.56 -27.86
CA THR A 68 -2.23 1.64 -26.95
C THR A 68 -1.01 2.39 -27.47
N ARG A 69 -0.26 1.82 -28.41
CA ARG A 69 1.04 2.32 -28.91
C ARG A 69 2.11 2.48 -27.84
N GLU A 70 1.88 1.93 -26.65
CA GLU A 70 2.87 1.90 -25.59
C GLU A 70 3.93 0.84 -25.92
N VAL A 71 5.19 1.20 -25.69
CA VAL A 71 6.32 0.28 -25.79
C VAL A 71 6.58 -0.26 -24.39
N PHE A 72 6.84 -1.57 -24.29
CA PHE A 72 7.28 -2.16 -23.03
C PHE A 72 8.75 -1.79 -22.78
N ASP A 73 8.95 -0.57 -22.30
CA ASP A 73 10.26 -0.01 -21.92
C ASP A 73 10.60 -0.33 -20.46
N GLU A 74 11.80 0.08 -20.05
CA GLU A 74 12.28 -0.07 -18.67
C GLU A 74 11.32 0.54 -17.63
N LYS A 75 10.70 1.67 -17.97
CA LYS A 75 9.73 2.36 -17.13
C LYS A 75 8.42 1.56 -16.98
N ALA A 76 7.96 0.94 -18.05
CA ALA A 76 6.84 -0.01 -18.02
C ALA A 76 7.23 -1.21 -17.16
N CYS A 77 8.41 -1.80 -17.36
CA CYS A 77 8.91 -2.93 -16.58
C CYS A 77 8.93 -2.61 -15.08
N ARG A 78 9.45 -1.44 -14.68
CA ARG A 78 9.47 -0.93 -13.30
C ARG A 78 8.07 -0.80 -12.72
N ARG A 79 7.12 -0.21 -13.46
CA ARG A 79 5.72 -0.07 -13.02
C ARG A 79 5.02 -1.42 -12.83
N PHE A 80 5.24 -2.35 -13.75
CA PHE A 80 4.69 -3.71 -13.66
C PHE A 80 5.30 -4.49 -12.49
N LEU A 81 6.61 -4.35 -12.26
CA LEU A 81 7.30 -4.98 -11.14
C LEU A 81 6.81 -4.41 -9.80
N ALA A 82 6.76 -3.08 -9.66
CA ALA A 82 6.21 -2.39 -8.49
C ALA A 82 4.78 -2.84 -8.19
N GLY A 83 3.94 -2.95 -9.22
CA GLY A 83 2.57 -3.47 -9.09
C GLY A 83 2.51 -4.93 -8.61
N LYS A 84 3.38 -5.82 -9.13
CA LYS A 84 3.48 -7.22 -8.68
C LYS A 84 3.91 -7.31 -7.21
N VAL A 85 4.89 -6.51 -6.80
CA VAL A 85 5.37 -6.47 -5.41
C VAL A 85 4.29 -5.92 -4.47
N ALA A 86 3.62 -4.82 -4.85
CA ALA A 86 2.55 -4.23 -4.04
C ALA A 86 1.35 -5.18 -3.86
N ASN A 87 1.02 -5.97 -4.88
CA ASN A 87 -0.01 -7.02 -4.77
C ASN A 87 0.41 -8.15 -3.83
N LYS A 88 1.68 -8.58 -3.87
CA LYS A 88 2.20 -9.58 -2.90
C LYS A 88 2.18 -9.06 -1.46
N LEU A 89 2.30 -7.75 -1.26
CA LEU A 89 2.22 -7.08 0.04
C LEU A 89 0.80 -6.68 0.45
N GLY A 90 -0.22 -6.97 -0.38
CA GLY A 90 -1.62 -6.70 -0.06
C GLY A 90 -2.02 -5.22 -0.09
N ARG A 91 -1.26 -4.36 -0.78
CA ARG A 91 -1.41 -2.88 -0.76
C ARG A 91 -2.00 -2.28 -2.03
N GLY A 92 -2.19 -3.11 -3.06
CA GLY A 92 -2.76 -2.70 -4.34
C GLY A 92 -1.76 -2.08 -5.31
N LEU A 93 -2.11 -2.11 -6.60
CA LEU A 93 -1.20 -1.84 -7.73
C LEU A 93 -0.48 -0.48 -7.68
N ASN A 94 -1.11 0.54 -7.10
CA ASN A 94 -0.59 1.91 -7.12
C ASN A 94 0.31 2.26 -5.93
N TRP A 95 0.42 1.39 -4.92
CA TRP A 95 1.08 1.72 -3.66
C TRP A 95 2.59 1.97 -3.80
N LEU A 96 3.25 1.25 -4.72
CA LEU A 96 4.67 1.41 -5.04
C LEU A 96 4.90 2.21 -6.34
N ASN A 97 3.83 2.62 -7.02
CA ASN A 97 3.90 3.42 -8.24
C ASN A 97 3.78 4.92 -7.93
N LYS A 98 4.68 5.41 -7.05
CA LYS A 98 4.87 6.85 -6.84
C LYS A 98 5.70 7.46 -7.97
#